data_AF-A0AAD7HXM7-F1
#
_entry.id   AF-A0AAD7HXM7-F1
#
_cell.length_a   1.000
_cell.length_b   1.000
_cell.length_c   1.000
_cell.angle_alpha   90.00
_cell.angle_beta   90.00
_cell.angle_gamma   90.00
#
_symmetry.space_group_name_H-M   'P 1'
#
loop_
_entity.id
_entity.type
_entity.pdbx_description
1 polymer ?
#
loop_
_entity_poly.entity_id
_entity_poly.type
_entity_poly.pdbx_seq_one_letter_code
_entity_poly.pdbx_strand_id
1 'polypeptide(L)'
;ELAEHALSPPEWTALTQVSDWLEAYRYATTRMSATQQPMLSTTHAMFRGLQDHLRKTLSKLPNTTDPVLRDGLRAAHTKLSDYFTKFDTSRYYSWAARSSCSVA
;
A
#
# COMPACT_ATOMS: atom_id res chain seq x y z
N GLU A 1 -32.97 13.51 11.59
CA GLU A 1 -31.61 13.96 11.92
C GLU A 1 -30.49 13.09 11.31
N LEU A 2 -30.71 11.83 10.92
CA LEU A 2 -29.66 11.00 10.28
C LEU A 2 -29.43 11.26 8.77
N ALA A 3 -30.35 11.98 8.10
CA ALA A 3 -30.26 12.26 6.66
C ALA A 3 -29.23 13.34 6.30
N GLU A 4 -28.83 14.17 7.27
CA GLU A 4 -27.90 15.28 7.08
C GLU A 4 -26.44 14.83 6.87
N HIS A 5 -26.14 13.58 7.22
CA HIS A 5 -24.81 12.96 7.05
C HIS A 5 -24.83 11.81 6.04
N ALA A 6 -25.88 11.72 5.22
CA ALA A 6 -25.95 10.72 4.17
C ALA A 6 -24.87 11.03 3.13
N LEU A 7 -23.80 10.23 3.15
CA LEU A 7 -22.73 10.30 2.16
C LEU A 7 -23.30 10.11 0.76
N SER A 8 -22.87 10.96 -0.14
CA SER A 8 -23.21 10.86 -1.55
C SER A 8 -22.58 9.58 -2.15
N PRO A 9 -23.14 9.04 -3.25
CA PRO A 9 -22.55 7.89 -3.95
C PRO A 9 -21.04 8.00 -4.26
N PRO A 10 -20.47 9.16 -4.68
CA PRO A 10 -19.04 9.28 -4.90
C PRO A 10 -18.22 9.25 -3.60
N GLU A 11 -18.74 9.75 -2.49
CA GLU A 11 -18.07 9.69 -1.19
C GLU A 11 -18.04 8.25 -0.65
N TRP A 12 -19.15 7.51 -0.81
CA TRP A 12 -19.17 6.07 -0.54
C TRP A 12 -18.14 5.31 -1.38
N THR A 13 -18.04 5.65 -2.66
CA THR A 13 -17.06 5.06 -3.56
C THR A 13 -15.63 5.34 -3.10
N ALA A 14 -15.32 6.57 -2.68
CA ALA A 14 -14.02 6.93 -2.14
C ALA A 14 -13.70 6.16 -0.85
N LEU A 15 -14.66 6.05 0.08
CA LEU A 15 -14.51 5.31 1.33
C LEU A 15 -14.24 3.82 1.09
N THR A 16 -14.96 3.19 0.17
CA THR A 16 -14.71 1.79 -0.21
C THR A 16 -13.29 1.62 -0.74
N GLN A 17 -12.84 2.47 -1.66
CA GLN A 17 -11.49 2.36 -2.23
C GLN A 17 -10.38 2.57 -1.20
N VAL A 18 -10.59 3.44 -0.21
CA VAL A 18 -9.66 3.64 0.91
C VAL A 18 -9.65 2.44 1.83
N SER A 19 -10.83 1.90 2.13
CA SER A 19 -10.99 0.73 3.01
C SER A 19 -10.32 -0.52 2.41
N ASP A 20 -10.50 -0.76 1.11
CA ASP A 20 -9.83 -1.83 0.36
C ASP A 20 -8.30 -1.72 0.45
N TRP A 21 -7.77 -0.49 0.36
CA TRP A 21 -6.33 -0.27 0.50
C TRP A 21 -5.84 -0.52 1.93
N LEU A 22 -6.58 -0.05 2.95
CA LEU A 22 -6.26 -0.29 4.35
C LEU A 22 -6.28 -1.77 4.71
N GLU A 23 -7.22 -2.53 4.15
CA GLU A 23 -7.27 -3.98 4.32
C GLU A 23 -6.04 -4.66 3.70
N ALA A 24 -5.68 -4.29 2.47
CA ALA A 24 -4.47 -4.79 1.83
C ALA A 24 -3.19 -4.47 2.64
N TYR A 25 -3.11 -3.26 3.20
CA TYR A 25 -2.02 -2.84 4.08
C TYR A 25 -1.96 -3.67 5.36
N ARG A 26 -3.10 -3.87 6.03
CA ARG A 26 -3.19 -4.71 7.23
C ARG A 26 -2.78 -6.14 6.92
N TYR A 27 -3.24 -6.71 5.81
CA TYR A 27 -2.87 -8.06 5.41
C TYR A 27 -1.36 -8.20 5.21
N ALA A 28 -0.75 -7.28 4.45
CA ALA A 28 0.68 -7.30 4.16
C ALA A 28 1.53 -7.18 5.44
N THR A 29 1.19 -6.24 6.32
CA THR A 29 1.91 -6.04 7.60
C THR A 29 1.72 -7.19 8.58
N THR A 30 0.52 -7.79 8.64
CA THR A 30 0.26 -9.00 9.44
C THR A 30 1.11 -10.16 8.95
N ARG A 31 1.15 -10.40 7.64
CA ARG A 31 1.99 -11.46 7.06
C ARG A 31 3.47 -11.26 7.36
N MET A 32 3.95 -10.03 7.25
CA MET A 32 5.36 -9.72 7.48
C MET A 32 5.78 -9.77 8.95
N SER A 33 4.85 -9.52 9.88
CA SER A 33 5.12 -9.60 11.32
C SER A 33 4.98 -11.02 11.88
N ALA A 34 4.12 -11.84 11.28
CA ALA A 34 3.88 -13.22 11.72
C ALA A 34 5.02 -14.20 11.35
N THR A 35 5.84 -13.88 10.35
CA THR A 35 6.88 -14.78 9.85
C THR A 35 8.21 -14.54 10.57
N GLN A 36 8.75 -15.58 11.22
CA GLN A 36 10.09 -15.56 11.81
C GLN A 36 11.21 -15.88 10.80
N GLN A 37 10.90 -15.89 9.51
CA GLN A 37 11.84 -16.21 8.44
C GLN A 37 12.25 -14.94 7.68
N PRO A 38 13.51 -14.83 7.24
CA PRO A 38 13.98 -13.67 6.48
C PRO A 38 13.23 -13.58 5.14
N MET A 39 12.28 -12.64 5.07
CA MET A 39 11.42 -12.41 3.92
C MET A 39 11.91 -11.28 2.99
N LEU A 40 13.21 -10.98 2.93
CA LEU A 40 13.71 -9.80 2.20
C LEU A 40 13.14 -9.67 0.77
N SER A 41 13.07 -10.77 0.02
CA SER A 41 12.54 -10.80 -1.35
C SER A 41 11.02 -10.60 -1.41
N THR A 42 10.29 -11.22 -0.49
CA THR A 42 8.83 -11.12 -0.40
C THR A 42 8.38 -9.78 0.17
N THR A 43 9.14 -9.19 1.09
CA THR A 43 8.93 -7.84 1.62
C THR A 43 9.00 -6.82 0.49
N HIS A 44 10.01 -6.90 -0.37
CA HIS A 44 10.12 -6.01 -1.53
C HIS A 44 8.90 -6.12 -2.46
N ALA A 45 8.46 -7.34 -2.79
CA ALA A 45 7.28 -7.57 -3.62
C ALA A 45 5.98 -7.04 -2.96
N MET A 46 5.83 -7.22 -1.64
CA MET A 46 4.69 -6.72 -0.88
C MET A 46 4.61 -5.19 -0.88
N PHE A 47 5.73 -4.52 -0.61
CA PHE A 47 5.79 -3.05 -0.63
C PHE A 47 5.45 -2.48 -2.01
N ARG A 48 5.97 -3.10 -3.08
CA ARG A 48 5.64 -2.72 -4.46
C ARG A 48 4.15 -2.93 -4.75
N GLY A 49 3.58 -4.06 -4.34
CA GLY A 49 2.15 -4.33 -4.49
C GLY A 49 1.26 -3.30 -3.78
N LEU A 50 1.64 -2.88 -2.56
CA LEU A 50 0.94 -1.82 -1.83
C LEU A 50 1.01 -0.45 -2.52
N GLN A 51 2.18 -0.11 -3.06
CA GLN A 51 2.39 1.13 -3.79
C GLN A 51 1.54 1.17 -5.08
N ASP A 52 1.54 0.08 -5.85
CA ASP A 52 0.73 -0.06 -7.05
C ASP A 52 -0.78 -0.02 -6.77
N HIS A 53 -1.21 -0.65 -5.68
CA HIS A 53 -2.60 -0.58 -5.25
C HIS A 53 -2.98 0.87 -4.91
N LEU A 54 -2.17 1.56 -4.11
CA LEU A 54 -2.44 2.93 -3.72
C LEU A 54 -2.44 3.90 -4.91
N ARG A 55 -1.55 3.69 -5.90
CA ARG A 55 -1.56 4.44 -7.16
C ARG A 55 -2.87 4.26 -7.93
N LYS A 56 -3.40 3.03 -7.99
CA LYS A 56 -4.70 2.73 -8.61
C LYS A 56 -5.84 3.40 -7.84
N THR A 57 -5.82 3.36 -6.52
CA THR A 57 -6.79 4.06 -5.66
C THR A 57 -6.78 5.56 -5.92
N LEU A 58 -5.61 6.20 -5.93
CA LEU A 58 -5.45 7.62 -6.26
C LEU A 58 -5.99 7.99 -7.65
N SER A 59 -5.84 7.12 -8.66
CA SER A 59 -6.37 7.37 -10.00
C SER A 59 -7.90 7.24 -10.13
N LYS A 60 -8.54 6.51 -9.21
CA LYS A 60 -9.99 6.24 -9.21
C LYS A 60 -10.76 7.14 -8.24
N LEU A 61 -10.06 7.91 -7.42
CA LEU A 61 -10.65 8.84 -6.48
C LEU A 61 -11.30 10.01 -7.23
N PRO A 62 -12.59 10.31 -6.97
CA PRO A 62 -13.24 11.46 -7.59
C PRO A 62 -12.60 12.77 -7.14
N ASN A 63 -12.58 13.78 -8.02
CA ASN A 63 -11.99 15.10 -7.73
C ASN A 63 -12.69 15.83 -6.58
N THR A 64 -13.91 15.43 -6.24
CA THR A 64 -14.71 15.92 -5.11
C THR A 64 -14.30 15.33 -3.76
N THR A 65 -13.41 14.32 -3.75
CA THR A 65 -12.92 13.70 -2.51
C THR A 65 -12.19 14.74 -1.66
N ASP A 66 -12.42 14.72 -0.35
CA ASP A 66 -11.73 15.54 0.63
C ASP A 66 -10.21 15.62 0.33
N PRO A 67 -9.65 16.83 0.15
CA PRO A 67 -8.23 17.01 -0.12
C PRO A 67 -7.35 16.41 0.99
N VAL A 68 -7.78 16.41 2.25
CA VAL A 68 -7.04 15.82 3.38
C VAL A 68 -6.85 14.32 3.18
N LEU A 69 -7.89 13.62 2.73
CA LEU A 69 -7.84 12.19 2.45
C LEU A 69 -6.89 11.88 1.29
N ARG A 70 -6.96 12.70 0.24
CA ARG A 70 -6.08 12.57 -0.94
C ARG A 70 -4.62 12.80 -0.59
N ASP A 71 -4.34 13.80 0.23
CA ASP A 71 -3.00 14.13 0.70
C ASP A 71 -2.46 13.05 1.64
N GLY A 72 -3.30 12.49 2.50
CA GLY A 72 -2.94 11.33 3.35
C GLY A 72 -2.52 10.12 2.52
N LEU A 73 -3.29 9.77 1.49
CA LEU A 73 -2.93 8.68 0.56
C LEU A 73 -1.64 9.01 -0.21
N ARG A 74 -1.50 10.24 -0.70
CA ARG A 74 -0.27 10.66 -1.40
C ARG A 74 0.95 10.59 -0.48
N ALA A 75 0.82 11.01 0.78
CA ALA A 75 1.88 10.88 1.77
C ALA A 75 2.24 9.41 2.04
N ALA A 76 1.24 8.51 2.13
CA ALA A 76 1.46 7.08 2.23
C ALA A 76 2.18 6.51 1.00
N HIS A 77 1.83 6.95 -0.21
CA HIS A 77 2.54 6.60 -1.45
C HIS A 77 4.02 6.96 -1.37
N THR A 78 4.30 8.22 -1.02
CA THR A 78 5.67 8.74 -0.92
C THR A 78 6.44 7.98 0.14
N LYS A 79 5.84 7.72 1.31
CA LYS A 79 6.47 6.96 2.38
C LYS A 79 6.87 5.55 1.93
N LEU A 80 5.99 4.85 1.20
CA LEU A 80 6.30 3.53 0.64
C LEU A 80 7.44 3.62 -0.39
N SER A 81 7.45 4.67 -1.21
CA SER A 81 8.53 4.92 -2.18
C SER A 81 9.89 5.20 -1.52
N ASP A 82 9.90 5.91 -0.40
CA ASP A 82 11.12 6.17 0.39
C ASP A 82 11.69 4.87 1.00
N TYR A 83 10.81 3.94 1.39
CA TYR A 83 11.25 2.60 1.81
C TYR A 83 11.84 1.81 0.64
N PHE A 84 11.27 1.95 -0.56
CA PHE A 84 11.77 1.30 -1.76
C PHE A 84 13.19 1.75 -2.12
N THR A 85 13.45 3.05 -2.10
CA THR A 85 14.79 3.60 -2.36
C THR A 85 15.83 3.12 -1.33
N LYS A 86 15.43 2.89 -0.08
CA LYS A 86 16.30 2.28 0.94
C LYS A 86 16.64 0.82 0.62
N PHE A 87 15.71 0.06 0.03
CA PHE A 87 15.97 -1.31 -0.41
C PHE A 87 16.94 -1.36 -1.59
N ASP A 88 16.80 -0.46 -2.56
CA ASP A 88 17.70 -0.40 -3.72
C ASP A 88 19.13 0.01 -3.36
N THR A 89 19.32 0.85 -2.33
CA THR A 89 20.66 1.18 -1.83
C THR A 89 21.38 0.01 -1.15
N SER A 90 20.64 -1.02 -0.73
CA SER A 90 21.20 -2.18 -0.03
C SER A 90 21.20 -3.43 -0.91
N ARG A 91 22.40 -3.87 -1.32
CA ARG A 91 22.59 -5.09 -2.15
C ARG A 91 22.00 -6.36 -1.54
N TYR A 92 21.73 -6.37 -0.23
CA TYR A 92 21.17 -7.51 0.48
C TYR A 92 19.75 -7.89 0.02
N TYR A 93 18.90 -6.90 -0.34
CA TYR A 93 17.54 -7.18 -0.84
C TYR A 93 17.56 -7.82 -2.22
N SER A 94 18.41 -7.31 -3.13
CA SER A 94 18.60 -7.88 -4.46
C SER A 94 19.28 -9.26 -4.43
N TRP A 95 20.24 -9.47 -3.53
CA TRP A 95 20.89 -10.78 -3.34
C TRP A 95 19.89 -11.81 -2.81
N ALA A 96 19.14 -11.50 -1.75
CA ALA A 96 18.17 -12.42 -1.17
C ALA A 96 17.07 -12.84 -2.16
N ALA A 97 16.61 -11.91 -3.01
CA ALA A 97 15.66 -12.23 -4.09
C ALA A 97 16.23 -13.18 -5.15
N ARG A 98 17.54 -13.07 -5.44
CA ARG A 98 18.23 -13.94 -6.39
C ARG A 98 18.50 -15.33 -5.78
N SER A 99 18.89 -15.39 -4.51
CA SER A 99 19.17 -16.63 -3.78
C SER A 99 17.92 -17.47 -3.50
N SER A 100 16.74 -16.83 -3.31
CA SER A 100 15.47 -17.56 -3.18
C SER A 100 15.02 -18.26 -4.48
N CYS A 101 15.64 -17.95 -5.62
CA CYS A 101 15.33 -18.56 -6.92
C CYS A 101 16.30 -19.70 -7.29
N SER A 102 17.40 -19.90 -6.54
CA SER A 102 18.40 -20.95 -6.81
C SER A 102 18.23 -22.21 -5.97
N VAL A 103 17.16 -22.30 -5.18
CA VAL A 103 16.73 -23.54 -4.51
C VAL A 103 15.40 -23.95 -5.14
N ALA A 104 15.47 -24.40 -6.39
CA ALA A 104 14.41 -25.10 -7.12
C ALA A 104 15.08 -26.20 -7.94
#